data_AF-A0A392N5W4-F1
#
_entry.id   AF-A0A392N5W4-F1
#
_cell.length_a   1.000
_cell.length_b   1.000
_cell.length_c   1.000
_cell.angle_alpha   90.00
_cell.angle_beta   90.00
_cell.angle_gamma   90.00
#
_symmetry.space_group_name_H-M   'P 1'
#
loop_
_entity.id
_entity.type
_entity.pdbx_description
1 polymer ?
#
loop_
_entity_poly.entity_id
_entity_poly.type
_entity_poly.pdbx_seq_one_letter_code
_entity_poly.pdbx_strand_id
1 'polypeptide(L)'
;MCQLQVTCSFFRKPANYAPDFALSLCELAAFDMCMKRAIFKPMTTEEMQELKQRCGGSWKLVLRYLLAGEGCCRREKSQAIAGPGHSIGVTSKGNVYSFGSNSSGQLGHGTTEEEWRPRPIRTLQGIRIIQATAGAGRTMLITDSGRVYAFGKDSFGEAEYGGQGSKTVTTPQLVESLKNIFVVQATIGNFFTAVLSREGRVYTFSWGSDGKLGHHTDSNDTEPRPLLGALEDIPVVQIAAGYCYLLCLACQPSG
;
A
#
# COMPACT_ATOMS: atom_id res chain seq x y z
N MET A 1 -42.33 33.69 15.96
CA MET A 1 -40.99 33.09 16.11
C MET A 1 -40.57 32.52 14.77
N CYS A 2 -39.65 33.18 14.05
CA CYS A 2 -39.06 32.61 12.84
C CYS A 2 -37.87 31.73 13.25
N GLN A 3 -38.00 30.42 13.09
CA GLN A 3 -36.85 29.51 13.14
C GLN A 3 -36.06 29.66 11.83
N LEU A 4 -34.91 30.32 11.91
CA LEU A 4 -33.92 30.33 10.84
C LEU A 4 -33.35 28.91 10.71
N GLN A 5 -33.79 28.15 9.69
CA GLN A 5 -33.12 26.92 9.28
C GLN A 5 -31.94 27.27 8.37
N VAL A 6 -30.73 27.14 8.90
CA VAL A 6 -29.51 27.18 8.09
C VAL A 6 -29.47 25.93 7.23
N THR A 7 -29.82 26.05 5.95
CA THR A 7 -29.64 24.98 4.97
C THR A 7 -28.32 25.19 4.25
N CYS A 8 -27.31 24.41 4.63
CA CYS A 8 -26.07 24.32 3.87
C CYS A 8 -26.33 23.41 2.66
N SER A 9 -26.12 23.93 1.45
CA SER A 9 -26.35 23.22 0.18
C SER A 9 -25.56 21.90 0.05
N PHE A 10 -24.52 21.73 0.87
CA PHE A 10 -23.71 20.52 0.99
C PHE A 10 -24.46 19.34 1.62
N PHE A 11 -25.42 19.60 2.54
CA PHE A 11 -26.20 18.58 3.25
C PHE A 11 -27.58 18.35 2.62
N ARG A 12 -27.64 18.30 1.28
CA ARG A 12 -28.90 18.03 0.54
C ARG A 12 -29.49 16.63 0.81
N LYS A 13 -28.73 15.74 1.45
CA LYS A 13 -29.15 14.41 1.90
C LYS A 13 -28.79 14.24 3.38
N PRO A 14 -29.59 13.53 4.19
CA PRO A 14 -29.27 13.25 5.58
C PRO A 14 -27.92 12.52 5.69
N ALA A 15 -27.11 12.88 6.68
CA ALA A 15 -25.90 12.14 7.03
C ALA A 15 -26.30 10.76 7.59
N ASN A 16 -25.60 9.69 7.20
CA ASN A 16 -25.88 8.31 7.65
C ASN A 16 -25.24 7.99 9.02
N TYR A 17 -24.98 9.00 9.86
CA TYR A 17 -24.35 8.85 11.16
C TYR A 17 -24.97 9.82 12.17
N ALA A 18 -24.88 9.49 13.47
CA ALA A 18 -25.45 10.31 14.53
C ALA A 18 -24.76 11.69 14.60
N PRO A 19 -25.53 12.78 14.82
CA PRO A 19 -24.95 14.11 14.95
C PRO A 19 -24.08 14.20 16.20
N ASP A 20 -22.79 14.53 16.03
CA ASP A 20 -21.90 14.90 17.11
C ASP A 20 -21.95 16.43 17.30
N PHE A 21 -22.72 16.86 18.30
CA PHE A 21 -22.93 18.28 18.60
C PHE A 21 -21.68 18.99 19.16
N ALA A 22 -20.60 18.25 19.48
CA ALA A 22 -19.34 18.83 19.89
C ALA A 22 -18.47 19.30 18.70
N LEU A 23 -18.76 18.84 17.49
CA LEU A 23 -18.01 19.20 16.29
C LEU A 23 -18.57 20.46 15.62
N SER A 24 -17.67 21.35 15.16
CA SER A 24 -18.08 22.45 14.29
C SER A 24 -18.67 21.93 12.97
N LEU A 25 -19.51 22.73 12.30
CA LEU A 25 -20.10 22.37 11.00
C LEU A 25 -19.05 21.97 9.96
N CYS A 26 -17.89 22.64 9.97
CA CYS A 26 -16.78 22.33 9.06
C CYS A 26 -16.13 20.97 9.37
N GLU A 27 -16.02 20.60 10.65
CA GLU A 27 -15.51 19.28 11.06
C GLU A 27 -16.49 18.17 10.68
N LEU A 28 -17.80 18.39 10.87
CA LEU A 28 -18.84 17.44 10.45
C LEU A 28 -18.84 17.24 8.94
N ALA A 29 -18.72 18.31 8.16
CA ALA A 29 -18.65 18.22 6.70
C ALA A 29 -17.38 17.49 6.24
N ALA A 30 -16.22 17.78 6.86
CA ALA A 30 -14.98 17.08 6.53
C ALA A 30 -15.08 15.58 6.88
N PHE A 31 -15.66 15.24 8.02
CA PHE A 31 -15.92 13.85 8.40
C PHE A 31 -16.84 13.13 7.40
N ASP A 32 -17.96 13.74 7.00
CA ASP A 32 -18.84 13.20 5.95
C ASP A 32 -18.08 12.91 4.65
N MET A 33 -17.20 13.83 4.24
CA MET A 33 -16.36 13.66 3.05
C MET A 33 -15.33 12.54 3.20
N CYS A 34 -14.76 12.35 4.39
CA CYS A 34 -13.89 11.21 4.70
C CYS A 34 -14.65 9.89 4.59
N MET A 35 -15.83 9.80 5.20
CA MET A 35 -16.67 8.59 5.24
C MET A 35 -17.14 8.11 3.86
N LYS A 36 -17.23 9.01 2.89
CA LYS A 36 -17.57 8.66 1.49
C LYS A 36 -16.45 7.92 0.75
N ARG A 37 -15.21 7.92 1.26
CA ARG A 37 -14.07 7.30 0.60
C ARG A 37 -14.00 5.80 0.89
N ALA A 38 -13.57 5.03 -0.11
CA ALA A 38 -13.47 3.58 0.00
C ALA A 38 -12.53 3.14 1.16
N ILE A 39 -11.50 3.93 1.46
CA ILE A 39 -10.52 3.66 2.51
C ILE A 39 -11.12 3.65 3.93
N PHE A 40 -12.25 4.36 4.14
CA PHE A 40 -12.97 4.42 5.42
C PHE A 40 -13.96 3.27 5.62
N LYS A 41 -14.47 2.66 4.54
CA LYS A 41 -15.46 1.58 4.64
C LYS A 41 -15.02 0.40 5.53
N PRO A 42 -13.75 -0.05 5.49
CA PRO A 42 -13.28 -1.12 6.36
C PRO A 42 -12.66 -0.61 7.68
N MET A 43 -12.73 0.68 8.01
CA MET A 43 -12.15 1.19 9.26
C MET A 43 -13.09 0.97 10.45
N THR A 44 -12.53 0.59 11.60
CA THR A 44 -13.24 0.68 12.89
C THR A 44 -13.24 2.11 13.42
N THR A 45 -14.08 2.38 14.43
CA THR A 45 -14.12 3.68 15.10
C THR A 45 -12.78 4.03 15.74
N GLU A 46 -12.08 3.05 16.29
CA GLU A 46 -10.77 3.22 16.92
C GLU A 46 -9.72 3.62 15.87
N GLU A 47 -9.67 2.93 14.73
CA GLU A 47 -8.75 3.24 13.62
C GLU A 47 -9.02 4.64 13.05
N MET A 48 -10.30 5.02 12.95
CA MET A 48 -10.72 6.35 12.54
C MET A 48 -10.23 7.44 13.52
N GLN A 49 -10.35 7.21 14.83
CA GLN A 49 -9.84 8.16 15.83
C GLN A 49 -8.31 8.20 15.84
N GLU A 50 -7.63 7.08 15.66
CA GLU A 50 -6.17 7.03 15.55
C GLU A 50 -5.68 7.86 14.37
N LEU A 51 -6.28 7.67 13.19
CA LEU A 51 -5.96 8.47 11.99
C LEU A 51 -6.21 9.96 12.24
N LYS A 52 -7.31 10.30 12.93
CA LYS A 52 -7.60 11.67 13.32
C LYS A 52 -6.50 12.24 14.21
N GLN A 53 -6.04 11.51 15.23
CA GLN A 53 -4.95 11.96 16.11
C GLN A 53 -3.64 12.14 15.34
N ARG A 54 -3.27 11.18 14.48
CA ARG A 54 -2.06 11.29 13.61
C ARG A 54 -2.12 12.51 12.68
N CYS A 55 -3.31 12.90 12.24
CA CYS A 55 -3.50 14.10 11.44
C CYS A 55 -3.65 15.38 12.29
N GLY A 56 -3.37 15.37 13.58
CA GLY A 56 -3.45 16.56 14.45
C GLY A 56 -4.84 16.83 15.05
N GLY A 57 -5.68 15.80 15.18
CA GLY A 57 -6.94 15.86 15.92
C GLY A 57 -8.12 16.49 15.17
N SER A 58 -8.02 16.73 13.86
CA SER A 58 -9.06 17.39 13.05
C SER A 58 -9.43 16.59 11.80
N TRP A 59 -10.74 16.46 11.55
CA TRP A 59 -11.26 15.81 10.34
C TRP A 59 -10.94 16.58 9.07
N LYS A 60 -10.75 17.91 9.16
CA LYS A 60 -10.25 18.71 8.03
C LYS A 60 -8.84 18.30 7.62
N LEU A 61 -7.99 18.01 8.61
CA LEU A 61 -6.61 17.59 8.37
C LEU A 61 -6.55 16.15 7.87
N VAL A 62 -7.41 15.27 8.38
CA VAL A 62 -7.62 13.93 7.80
C VAL A 62 -8.05 14.02 6.35
N LEU A 63 -9.04 14.86 6.02
CA LEU A 63 -9.49 15.04 4.65
C LEU A 63 -8.36 15.55 3.75
N ARG A 64 -7.54 16.50 4.22
CA ARG A 64 -6.36 17.00 3.50
C ARG A 64 -5.35 15.88 3.23
N TYR A 65 -5.06 15.05 4.23
CA TYR A 65 -4.20 13.88 4.10
C TYR A 65 -4.72 12.90 3.03
N LEU A 66 -6.01 12.58 3.05
CA LEU A 66 -6.63 11.69 2.07
C LEU A 66 -6.55 12.25 0.65
N LEU A 67 -6.86 13.54 0.49
CA LEU A 67 -6.78 14.21 -0.81
C LEU A 67 -5.35 14.25 -1.35
N ALA A 68 -4.35 14.47 -0.49
CA ALA A 68 -2.95 14.41 -0.88
C ALA A 68 -2.56 13.00 -1.36
N GLY A 69 -2.97 11.95 -0.63
CA GLY A 69 -2.75 10.56 -1.05
C GLY A 69 -3.46 10.19 -2.36
N GLU A 70 -4.69 10.67 -2.57
CA GLU A 70 -5.44 10.47 -3.82
C GLU A 70 -4.77 11.13 -5.03
N GLY A 71 -4.18 12.31 -4.85
CA GLY A 71 -3.40 12.98 -5.89
C GLY A 71 -2.15 12.20 -6.30
N CYS A 72 -1.50 11.53 -5.33
CA CYS A 72 -0.28 10.75 -5.55
C CYS A 72 -0.55 9.36 -6.15
N CYS A 73 -1.69 8.73 -5.81
CA CYS A 73 -1.93 7.33 -6.13
C CYS A 73 -2.81 7.14 -7.40
N ARG A 74 -2.28 6.47 -8.43
CA ARG A 74 -3.01 6.13 -9.67
C ARG A 74 -3.94 4.89 -9.53
N ARG A 75 -4.66 4.75 -8.42
CA ARG A 75 -5.37 3.49 -8.05
C ARG A 75 -6.48 3.08 -9.02
N GLU A 76 -7.05 4.03 -9.75
CA GLU A 76 -8.17 3.78 -10.70
C GLU A 76 -7.73 3.74 -12.17
N LYS A 77 -6.45 3.99 -12.44
CA LYS A 77 -5.91 4.03 -13.81
C LYS A 77 -5.07 2.79 -14.08
N SER A 78 -4.96 2.44 -15.36
CA SER A 78 -4.00 1.43 -15.78
C SER A 78 -2.57 1.86 -15.44
N GLN A 79 -1.74 0.90 -15.04
CA GLN A 79 -0.35 1.10 -14.65
C GLN A 79 0.56 0.22 -15.51
N ALA A 80 1.72 0.75 -15.86
CA ALA A 80 2.82 0.00 -16.46
C ALA A 80 4.04 0.18 -15.54
N ILE A 81 4.60 -0.94 -15.11
CA ILE A 81 5.71 -1.00 -14.16
C ILE A 81 6.85 -1.72 -14.88
N ALA A 82 8.03 -1.10 -14.87
CA ALA A 82 9.26 -1.69 -15.39
C ALA A 82 10.19 -2.03 -14.22
N GLY A 83 10.56 -3.30 -14.11
CA GLY A 83 11.68 -3.75 -13.28
C GLY A 83 12.95 -3.94 -14.12
N PRO A 84 14.06 -4.37 -13.50
CA PRO A 84 15.34 -4.56 -14.20
C PRO A 84 15.33 -5.57 -15.37
N GLY A 85 14.38 -6.51 -15.37
CA GLY A 85 14.29 -7.53 -16.42
C GLY A 85 12.88 -8.03 -16.71
N HIS A 86 11.86 -7.48 -16.07
CA HIS A 86 10.46 -7.86 -16.30
C HIS A 86 9.56 -6.63 -16.19
N SER A 87 8.37 -6.73 -16.77
CA SER A 87 7.37 -5.67 -16.79
C SER A 87 6.04 -6.20 -16.30
N ILE A 88 5.31 -5.35 -15.56
CA ILE A 88 3.98 -5.64 -15.04
C ILE A 88 3.01 -4.58 -15.58
N GLY A 89 1.90 -5.04 -16.15
CA GLY A 89 0.76 -4.21 -16.54
C GLY A 89 -0.42 -4.47 -15.63
N VAL A 90 -0.96 -3.41 -15.01
CA VAL A 90 -2.20 -3.47 -14.22
C VAL A 90 -3.27 -2.69 -14.97
N THR A 91 -4.41 -3.33 -15.25
CA THR A 91 -5.54 -2.65 -15.93
C THR A 91 -6.39 -1.85 -14.93
N SER A 92 -7.24 -0.94 -15.41
CA SER A 92 -8.21 -0.23 -14.55
C SER A 92 -9.20 -1.13 -13.81
N LYS A 93 -9.42 -2.36 -14.30
CA LYS A 93 -10.22 -3.40 -13.64
C LYS A 93 -9.43 -4.19 -12.58
N GLY A 94 -8.12 -3.97 -12.48
CA GLY A 94 -7.22 -4.66 -11.56
C GLY A 94 -6.66 -6.00 -12.06
N ASN A 95 -6.89 -6.36 -13.33
CA ASN A 95 -6.24 -7.53 -13.94
C ASN A 95 -4.75 -7.26 -14.17
N VAL A 96 -3.91 -8.26 -13.91
CA VAL A 96 -2.45 -8.17 -14.01
C VAL A 96 -1.91 -8.99 -15.17
N TYR A 97 -1.00 -8.39 -15.91
CA TYR A 97 -0.21 -9.01 -16.97
C TYR A 97 1.28 -8.89 -16.61
N SER A 98 2.05 -9.92 -16.92
CA SER A 98 3.50 -9.93 -16.73
C SER A 98 4.19 -10.46 -17.98
N PHE A 99 5.41 -9.97 -18.22
CA PHE A 99 6.28 -10.40 -19.33
C PHE A 99 7.73 -9.96 -19.08
N GLY A 100 8.68 -10.58 -19.78
CA GLY A 100 10.12 -10.39 -19.68
C GLY A 100 10.82 -11.64 -19.14
N SER A 101 11.95 -11.42 -18.47
CA SER A 101 12.74 -12.48 -17.84
C SER A 101 12.01 -13.06 -16.63
N ASN A 102 12.15 -14.38 -16.43
CA ASN A 102 11.46 -15.14 -15.40
C ASN A 102 12.36 -16.15 -14.65
N SER A 103 13.69 -15.99 -14.72
CA SER A 103 14.65 -16.91 -14.11
C SER A 103 14.47 -17.10 -12.59
N SER A 104 13.75 -16.20 -11.91
CA SER A 104 13.44 -16.26 -10.48
C SER A 104 11.94 -16.47 -10.19
N GLY A 105 11.10 -16.72 -11.20
CA GLY A 105 9.65 -16.82 -11.03
C GLY A 105 8.91 -15.47 -10.93
N GLN A 106 9.59 -14.35 -11.23
CA GLN A 106 9.09 -12.99 -11.13
C GLN A 106 7.94 -12.63 -12.08
N LEU A 107 7.45 -13.57 -12.91
CA LEU A 107 6.24 -13.38 -13.70
C LEU A 107 4.98 -13.95 -13.05
N GLY A 108 5.10 -14.83 -12.04
CA GLY A 108 3.95 -15.32 -11.28
C GLY A 108 3.10 -16.37 -12.01
N HIS A 109 3.65 -17.06 -13.03
CA HIS A 109 2.92 -18.02 -13.87
C HIS A 109 3.03 -19.49 -13.43
N GLY A 110 3.67 -19.77 -12.30
CA GLY A 110 3.98 -21.12 -11.82
C GLY A 110 5.17 -21.77 -12.54
N THR A 111 5.94 -20.99 -13.29
CA THR A 111 7.10 -21.43 -14.08
C THR A 111 8.24 -20.43 -13.95
N THR A 112 9.42 -20.82 -14.43
CA THR A 112 10.60 -19.94 -14.59
C THR A 112 10.92 -19.62 -16.06
N GLU A 113 9.98 -19.94 -16.96
CA GLU A 113 10.10 -19.69 -18.39
C GLU A 113 9.83 -18.22 -18.72
N GLU A 114 10.65 -17.65 -19.59
CA GLU A 114 10.52 -16.25 -20.01
C GLU A 114 9.31 -16.06 -20.93
N GLU A 115 8.70 -14.88 -20.87
CA GLU A 115 7.51 -14.54 -21.67
C GLU A 115 7.73 -13.21 -22.37
N TRP A 116 7.88 -13.21 -23.69
CA TRP A 116 8.16 -11.96 -24.43
C TRP A 116 6.89 -11.18 -24.83
N ARG A 117 5.73 -11.67 -24.42
CA ARG A 117 4.43 -11.02 -24.65
C ARG A 117 3.66 -10.93 -23.34
N PRO A 118 2.90 -9.85 -23.10
CA PRO A 118 2.07 -9.73 -21.90
C PRO A 118 1.15 -10.94 -21.73
N ARG A 119 1.34 -11.69 -20.65
CA ARG A 119 0.51 -12.85 -20.30
C ARG A 119 -0.27 -12.56 -19.01
N PRO A 120 -1.59 -12.83 -18.97
CA PRO A 120 -2.37 -12.59 -17.75
C PRO A 120 -2.00 -13.57 -16.64
N ILE A 121 -1.86 -13.07 -15.41
CA ILE A 121 -1.65 -13.89 -14.21
C ILE A 121 -3.00 -14.43 -13.73
N ARG A 122 -3.41 -15.59 -14.23
CA ARG A 122 -4.75 -16.15 -14.00
C ARG A 122 -5.05 -16.52 -12.53
N THR A 123 -4.03 -16.80 -11.73
CA THR A 123 -4.17 -17.12 -10.30
C THR A 123 -4.70 -15.95 -9.47
N LEU A 124 -4.66 -14.72 -10.01
CA LEU A 124 -5.21 -13.51 -9.38
C LEU A 124 -6.65 -13.19 -9.83
N GLN A 125 -7.31 -14.08 -10.57
CA GLN A 125 -8.67 -13.83 -11.03
C GLN A 125 -9.63 -13.59 -9.85
N GLY A 126 -10.40 -12.50 -9.93
CA GLY A 126 -11.31 -12.07 -8.86
C GLY A 126 -10.65 -11.21 -7.78
N ILE A 127 -9.33 -11.05 -7.81
CA ILE A 127 -8.59 -10.16 -6.91
C ILE A 127 -8.28 -8.86 -7.66
N ARG A 128 -8.78 -7.73 -7.16
CA ARG A 128 -8.57 -6.43 -7.78
C ARG A 128 -7.23 -5.83 -7.32
N ILE A 129 -6.24 -5.80 -8.23
CA ILE A 129 -4.95 -5.15 -7.97
C ILE A 129 -5.02 -3.65 -8.25
N ILE A 130 -4.53 -2.83 -7.33
CA ILE A 130 -4.53 -1.35 -7.40
C ILE A 130 -3.12 -0.77 -7.52
N GLN A 131 -2.08 -1.54 -7.24
CA GLN A 131 -0.69 -1.13 -7.40
C GLN A 131 0.20 -2.35 -7.62
N ALA A 132 1.25 -2.17 -8.40
CA ALA A 132 2.34 -3.13 -8.53
C ALA A 132 3.70 -2.43 -8.39
N THR A 133 4.70 -3.18 -7.94
CA THR A 133 6.11 -2.77 -7.93
C THR A 133 6.99 -3.95 -8.32
N ALA A 134 8.09 -3.65 -9.00
CA ALA A 134 9.01 -4.63 -9.57
C ALA A 134 10.44 -4.29 -9.15
N GLY A 135 11.17 -5.30 -8.67
CA GLY A 135 12.60 -5.22 -8.34
C GLY A 135 13.42 -6.27 -9.09
N ALA A 136 14.69 -6.43 -8.74
CA ALA A 136 15.56 -7.45 -9.32
C ALA A 136 15.05 -8.86 -8.99
N GLY A 137 14.37 -9.49 -9.96
CA GLY A 137 13.79 -10.83 -9.81
C GLY A 137 12.62 -10.92 -8.83
N ARG A 138 11.94 -9.82 -8.51
CA ARG A 138 10.84 -9.78 -7.52
C ARG A 138 9.69 -8.90 -7.98
N THR A 139 8.48 -9.28 -7.59
CA THR A 139 7.25 -8.52 -7.84
C THR A 139 6.40 -8.48 -6.59
N MET A 140 5.79 -7.33 -6.32
CA MET A 140 4.75 -7.18 -5.31
C MET A 140 3.52 -6.50 -5.88
N LEU A 141 2.36 -6.94 -5.44
CA LEU A 141 1.05 -6.46 -5.86
C LEU A 141 0.21 -6.10 -4.64
N ILE A 142 -0.54 -5.02 -4.73
CA ILE A 142 -1.44 -4.55 -3.67
C ILE A 142 -2.88 -4.62 -4.17
N THR A 143 -3.74 -5.21 -3.36
CA THR A 143 -5.18 -5.29 -3.63
C THR A 143 -5.94 -4.06 -3.14
N ASP A 144 -7.14 -3.83 -3.66
CA ASP A 144 -8.06 -2.80 -3.14
C ASP A 144 -8.50 -3.03 -1.68
N SER A 145 -8.37 -4.26 -1.18
CA SER A 145 -8.58 -4.64 0.22
C SER A 145 -7.36 -4.45 1.13
N GLY A 146 -6.26 -3.88 0.61
CA GLY A 146 -5.04 -3.62 1.38
C GLY A 146 -4.12 -4.82 1.57
N ARG A 147 -4.47 -5.99 1.03
CA ARG A 147 -3.64 -7.20 1.04
C ARG A 147 -2.47 -7.10 0.05
N VAL A 148 -1.36 -7.75 0.38
CA VAL A 148 -0.12 -7.75 -0.42
C VAL A 148 0.19 -9.15 -0.91
N TYR A 149 0.44 -9.29 -2.20
CA TYR A 149 0.94 -10.51 -2.81
C TYR A 149 2.37 -10.32 -3.30
N ALA A 150 3.21 -11.34 -3.15
CA ALA A 150 4.60 -11.32 -3.56
C ALA A 150 4.98 -12.61 -4.31
N PHE A 151 5.91 -12.49 -5.27
CA PHE A 151 6.49 -13.61 -6.01
C PHE A 151 7.84 -13.21 -6.60
N GLY A 152 8.64 -14.20 -6.99
CA GLY A 152 10.03 -14.04 -7.38
C GLY A 152 11.02 -14.62 -6.36
N LYS A 153 12.22 -14.03 -6.32
CA LYS A 153 13.38 -14.48 -5.54
C LYS A 153 13.21 -14.28 -4.02
N ASP A 154 13.18 -15.38 -3.26
CA ASP A 154 12.95 -15.51 -1.78
C ASP A 154 13.92 -14.79 -0.84
N SER A 155 15.15 -14.52 -1.26
CA SER A 155 16.22 -14.19 -0.33
C SER A 155 17.07 -13.03 -0.83
N PHE A 156 17.46 -12.17 0.11
CA PHE A 156 18.69 -11.40 0.02
C PHE A 156 19.84 -12.30 0.50
N GLY A 157 20.97 -12.34 -0.23
CA GLY A 157 22.25 -12.79 0.33
C GLY A 157 22.83 -14.13 -0.14
N GLU A 158 22.04 -15.17 -0.44
CA GLU A 158 22.61 -16.51 -0.70
C GLU A 158 23.24 -16.70 -2.09
N ALA A 159 23.00 -15.78 -3.03
CA ALA A 159 23.56 -15.89 -4.38
C ALA A 159 24.93 -15.21 -4.55
N GLU A 160 25.43 -14.47 -3.56
CA GLU A 160 26.73 -13.78 -3.68
C GLU A 160 27.88 -14.46 -2.93
N TYR A 161 27.61 -15.33 -1.95
CA TYR A 161 28.64 -16.13 -1.29
C TYR A 161 28.12 -17.52 -0.90
N GLY A 162 28.18 -18.46 -1.84
CA GLY A 162 28.40 -19.88 -1.53
C GLY A 162 27.29 -20.63 -0.78
N GLY A 163 26.19 -20.94 -1.48
CA GLY A 163 25.62 -22.28 -1.43
C GLY A 163 24.56 -22.59 -0.37
N GLN A 164 23.33 -22.14 -0.59
CA GLN A 164 22.09 -22.92 -0.46
C GLN A 164 21.04 -22.36 -1.45
N GLY A 165 20.37 -23.24 -2.20
CA GLY A 165 19.52 -22.84 -3.33
C GLY A 165 18.43 -21.83 -2.95
N SER A 166 18.40 -20.69 -3.65
CA SER A 166 17.30 -19.71 -3.54
C SER A 166 15.99 -20.40 -3.89
N LYS A 167 15.02 -20.40 -2.99
CA LYS A 167 13.66 -20.85 -3.33
C LYS A 167 13.02 -19.76 -4.18
N THR A 168 12.43 -20.14 -5.30
CA THR A 168 11.71 -19.20 -6.16
C THR A 168 10.22 -19.34 -5.91
N VAL A 169 9.55 -18.24 -5.59
CA VAL A 169 8.09 -18.20 -5.49
C VAL A 169 7.55 -17.90 -6.89
N THR A 170 7.08 -18.92 -7.61
CA THR A 170 6.69 -18.79 -9.03
C THR A 170 5.22 -18.43 -9.23
N THR A 171 4.41 -18.39 -8.18
CA THR A 171 3.00 -17.94 -8.20
C THR A 171 2.79 -16.87 -7.13
N PRO A 172 1.92 -15.86 -7.36
CA PRO A 172 1.61 -14.88 -6.33
C PRO A 172 1.15 -15.53 -5.02
N GLN A 173 1.87 -15.24 -3.93
CA GLN A 173 1.52 -15.69 -2.59
C GLN A 173 1.15 -14.51 -1.70
N LEU A 174 0.19 -14.72 -0.80
CA LEU A 174 -0.20 -13.72 0.20
C LEU A 174 0.93 -13.54 1.21
N VAL A 175 1.26 -12.29 1.50
CA VAL A 175 2.28 -11.93 2.48
C VAL A 175 1.65 -11.89 3.87
N GLU A 176 1.73 -13.00 4.60
CA GLU A 176 1.03 -13.19 5.88
C GLU A 176 1.46 -12.20 6.97
N SER A 177 2.72 -11.79 7.03
CA SER A 177 3.20 -10.80 8.02
C SER A 177 2.65 -9.39 7.79
N LEU A 178 2.05 -9.12 6.62
CA LEU A 178 1.36 -7.86 6.33
C LEU A 178 -0.16 -7.94 6.48
N LYS A 179 -0.73 -9.08 6.91
CA LYS A 179 -2.19 -9.29 6.91
C LYS A 179 -2.99 -8.32 7.78
N ASN A 180 -2.36 -7.79 8.83
CA ASN A 180 -2.96 -6.84 9.77
C ASN A 180 -2.64 -5.38 9.43
N ILE A 181 -1.98 -5.12 8.30
CA ILE A 181 -1.64 -3.77 7.83
C ILE A 181 -2.41 -3.53 6.54
N PHE A 182 -3.28 -2.51 6.52
CA PHE A 182 -3.95 -2.11 5.30
C PHE A 182 -2.97 -1.33 4.41
N VAL A 183 -2.28 -2.04 3.52
CA VAL A 183 -1.22 -1.48 2.67
C VAL A 183 -1.83 -0.75 1.47
N VAL A 184 -1.35 0.47 1.21
CA VAL A 184 -1.80 1.30 0.09
C VAL A 184 -0.73 1.59 -0.96
N GLN A 185 0.54 1.40 -0.61
CA GLN A 185 1.65 1.51 -1.54
C GLN A 185 2.81 0.61 -1.12
N ALA A 186 3.56 0.07 -2.08
CA ALA A 186 4.78 -0.68 -1.88
C ALA A 186 5.86 -0.21 -2.85
N THR A 187 7.11 -0.27 -2.41
CA THR A 187 8.28 0.00 -3.24
C THR A 187 9.39 -0.97 -2.89
N ILE A 188 10.14 -1.42 -3.91
CA ILE A 188 11.24 -2.36 -3.77
C ILE A 188 12.54 -1.62 -4.07
N GLY A 189 13.44 -1.54 -3.10
CA GLY A 189 14.84 -1.18 -3.29
C GLY A 189 15.70 -2.43 -3.52
N ASN A 190 17.01 -2.26 -3.76
CA ASN A 190 17.90 -3.40 -4.00
C ASN A 190 18.26 -4.18 -2.73
N PHE A 191 17.98 -3.64 -1.54
CA PHE A 191 18.33 -4.27 -0.25
C PHE A 191 17.17 -4.27 0.74
N PHE A 192 16.05 -3.64 0.39
CA PHE A 192 14.92 -3.47 1.28
C PHE A 192 13.63 -3.38 0.47
N THR A 193 12.51 -3.60 1.16
CA THR A 193 11.18 -3.26 0.71
C THR A 193 10.59 -2.27 1.70
N ALA A 194 9.78 -1.35 1.22
CA ALA A 194 8.98 -0.48 2.06
C ALA A 194 7.51 -0.53 1.64
N VAL A 195 6.62 -0.48 2.63
CA VAL A 195 5.17 -0.38 2.44
C VAL A 195 4.61 0.80 3.21
N LEU A 196 3.58 1.42 2.67
CA LEU A 196 2.83 2.51 3.27
C LEU A 196 1.45 1.99 3.67
N SER A 197 1.07 2.15 4.93
CA SER A 197 -0.30 1.85 5.39
C SER A 197 -1.26 3.00 5.08
N ARG A 198 -2.57 2.73 5.11
CA ARG A 198 -3.60 3.76 4.94
C ARG A 198 -3.54 4.88 5.98
N GLU A 199 -2.99 4.61 7.16
CA GLU A 199 -2.79 5.56 8.27
C GLU A 199 -1.52 6.41 8.11
N GLY A 200 -0.79 6.22 7.03
CA GLY A 200 0.42 6.98 6.73
C GLY A 200 1.64 6.49 7.51
N ARG A 201 1.62 5.24 7.99
CA ARG A 201 2.78 4.59 8.61
C ARG A 201 3.62 3.91 7.54
N VAL A 202 4.93 4.08 7.59
CA VAL A 202 5.87 3.42 6.70
C VAL A 202 6.48 2.24 7.43
N TYR A 203 6.48 1.07 6.80
CA TYR A 203 7.14 -0.11 7.32
C TYR A 203 8.24 -0.54 6.35
N THR A 204 9.37 -0.97 6.88
CA THR A 204 10.49 -1.51 6.12
C THR A 204 10.78 -2.95 6.52
N PHE A 205 11.28 -3.74 5.57
CA PHE A 205 11.67 -5.13 5.78
C PHE A 205 12.57 -5.62 4.64
N SER A 206 13.33 -6.68 4.89
CA SER A 206 14.00 -7.47 3.87
C SER A 206 13.10 -8.63 3.40
N TRP A 207 13.32 -9.12 2.19
CA TRP A 207 12.67 -10.31 1.65
C TRP A 207 13.28 -11.57 2.31
N GLY A 208 12.42 -12.51 2.71
CA GLY A 208 12.81 -13.78 3.33
C GLY A 208 11.84 -14.91 2.97
N SER A 209 12.13 -16.13 3.43
CA SER A 209 11.35 -17.34 3.13
C SER A 209 9.88 -17.19 3.54
N ASP A 210 8.93 -17.70 2.75
CA ASP A 210 7.48 -17.69 2.99
C ASP A 210 7.13 -17.66 4.49
N GLY A 211 6.76 -16.47 4.98
CA GLY A 211 6.46 -16.21 6.40
C GLY A 211 7.47 -15.35 7.16
N LYS A 212 8.60 -14.93 6.56
CA LYS A 212 9.64 -14.11 7.21
C LYS A 212 9.93 -12.82 6.45
N LEU A 213 9.24 -11.72 6.78
CA LEU A 213 9.64 -10.37 6.33
C LEU A 213 10.23 -9.59 7.50
N GLY A 214 11.55 -9.41 7.56
CA GLY A 214 12.17 -8.64 8.65
C GLY A 214 13.54 -8.12 8.26
N HIS A 215 14.23 -7.43 9.16
CA HIS A 215 15.59 -6.97 8.90
C HIS A 215 16.59 -8.09 9.21
N HIS A 216 17.71 -8.18 8.47
CA HIS A 216 18.76 -9.19 8.65
C HIS A 216 19.52 -9.12 10.01
N THR A 217 18.98 -8.40 10.99
CA THR A 217 19.53 -8.33 12.34
C THR A 217 19.18 -9.56 13.18
N ASP A 218 18.10 -10.29 12.85
CA ASP A 218 17.73 -11.54 13.54
C ASP A 218 17.02 -12.51 12.57
N SER A 219 17.49 -13.76 12.53
CA SER A 219 16.92 -14.88 11.76
C SER A 219 15.45 -15.24 12.12
N ASN A 220 14.96 -14.70 13.23
CA ASN A 220 13.58 -14.81 13.71
C ASN A 220 12.74 -13.55 13.46
N ASP A 221 13.33 -12.49 12.88
CA ASP A 221 12.58 -11.26 12.55
C ASP A 221 11.73 -11.50 11.30
N THR A 222 10.44 -11.74 11.52
CA THR A 222 9.47 -12.03 10.47
C THR A 222 8.44 -10.92 10.26
N GLU A 223 8.50 -9.90 11.11
CA GLU A 223 7.52 -8.83 11.16
C GLU A 223 8.05 -7.55 10.50
N PRO A 224 7.22 -6.88 9.67
CA PRO A 224 7.55 -5.60 9.08
C PRO A 224 7.73 -4.55 10.20
N ARG A 225 8.85 -3.82 10.20
CA ARG A 225 9.13 -2.84 11.26
C ARG A 225 8.68 -1.45 10.85
N PRO A 226 7.94 -0.72 11.70
CA PRO A 226 7.62 0.67 11.42
C PRO A 226 8.90 1.52 11.43
N LEU A 227 8.99 2.46 10.50
CA LEU A 227 10.05 3.45 10.46
C LEU A 227 9.80 4.49 11.56
N LEU A 228 10.63 4.47 12.61
CA LEU A 228 10.51 5.33 13.79
C LEU A 228 11.33 6.62 13.66
N GLY A 229 11.16 7.54 14.60
CA GLY A 229 11.88 8.82 14.65
C GLY A 229 11.14 9.93 13.89
N ALA A 230 11.82 10.60 12.96
CA ALA A 230 11.30 11.83 12.34
C ALA A 230 9.94 11.69 11.62
N LEU A 231 9.52 10.47 11.28
CA LEU A 231 8.25 10.17 10.59
C LEU A 231 7.25 9.41 11.45
N GLU A 232 7.54 9.17 12.73
CA GLU A 232 6.70 8.35 13.61
C GLU A 232 5.27 8.88 13.72
N ASP A 233 5.16 10.19 13.95
CA ASP A 233 3.90 10.92 14.13
C ASP A 233 3.51 11.78 12.92
N ILE A 234 4.23 11.67 11.80
CA ILE A 234 3.95 12.44 10.60
C ILE A 234 3.32 11.53 9.55
N PRO A 235 2.09 11.81 9.09
CA PRO A 235 1.42 10.96 8.12
C PRO A 235 2.10 11.07 6.75
N VAL A 236 2.60 9.95 6.24
CA VAL A 236 3.20 9.83 4.91
C VAL A 236 2.12 9.56 3.87
N VAL A 237 2.17 10.27 2.74
CA VAL A 237 1.19 10.11 1.63
C VAL A 237 1.76 9.35 0.43
N GLN A 238 3.08 9.28 0.31
CA GLN A 238 3.74 8.58 -0.77
C GLN A 238 5.15 8.13 -0.36
N ILE A 239 5.54 6.95 -0.83
CA ILE A 239 6.91 6.44 -0.73
C ILE A 239 7.53 6.21 -2.11
N ALA A 240 8.86 6.29 -2.22
CA ALA A 240 9.60 5.90 -3.41
C ALA A 240 10.98 5.35 -3.02
N ALA A 241 11.37 4.19 -3.55
CA ALA A 241 12.71 3.66 -3.34
C ALA A 241 13.60 3.90 -4.57
N GLY A 242 14.83 4.30 -4.30
CA GLY A 242 15.94 4.11 -5.22
C GLY A 242 16.66 2.79 -4.94
N TYR A 243 17.89 2.67 -5.44
CA TYR A 243 18.70 1.47 -5.27
C TYR A 243 18.94 1.14 -3.78
N CYS A 244 19.29 2.15 -2.98
CA CYS A 244 19.65 2.01 -1.56
C CYS A 244 19.06 3.11 -0.65
N TYR A 245 18.10 3.90 -1.15
CA TYR A 245 17.48 4.98 -0.39
C TYR A 245 15.96 4.94 -0.50
N LEU A 246 15.28 5.45 0.52
CA LEU A 246 13.83 5.60 0.59
C LEU A 246 13.49 7.09 0.74
N LEU A 247 12.61 7.58 -0.13
CA LEU A 247 12.01 8.90 -0.05
C LEU A 247 10.57 8.76 0.45
N CYS A 248 10.19 9.61 1.41
CA CYS A 248 8.84 9.68 1.97
C CYS A 248 8.31 11.11 1.78
N LEU A 249 7.17 11.24 1.12
CA LEU A 249 6.43 12.50 1.06
C LEU A 249 5.48 12.55 2.26
N ALA A 250 5.79 13.43 3.20
CA ALA A 250 4.98 13.66 4.40
C ALA A 250 3.92 14.73 4.17
N CYS A 251 2.73 14.53 4.74
CA CYS A 251 1.69 15.55 4.82
C CYS A 251 1.75 16.21 6.20
N GLN A 252 2.34 17.40 6.29
CA GLN A 252 2.32 18.14 7.55
C GLN A 252 0.92 18.71 7.81
N PRO A 253 0.32 18.43 8.97
CA PRO A 253 -1.02 18.94 9.29
C PRO A 253 -1.06 20.47 9.41
N SER A 254 0.07 21.12 9.73
CA SER A 254 0.15 22.56 10.01
C SER A 254 0.19 23.48 8.78
N GLY A 255 0.40 22.96 7.57
CA GLY A 255 0.72 23.81 6.41
C GLY A 255 1.98 23.36 5.74
#